data_AF-A0A6H2A376-F1
#
_entry.id   AF-A0A6H2A376-F1
#
_cell.length_a   1.000
_cell.length_b   1.000
_cell.length_c   1.000
_cell.angle_alpha   90.00
_cell.angle_beta   90.00
_cell.angle_gamma   90.00
#
_symmetry.space_group_name_H-M   'P 1'
#
loop_
_entity.id
_entity.type
_entity.pdbx_description
1 polymer ?
#
loop_
_entity_poly.entity_id
_entity_poly.type
_entity_poly.pdbx_seq_one_letter_code
_entity_poly.pdbx_strand_id
1 'polypeptide(L)'
;MGLSCSCDFDGDGWWYSYSSKLDFKPFQGKYRKRCCSCKQLIDIGNLCLEFDRYRSPLSDIEERMCGDEVPLADWYLCEACGEIFLNLDAIGYCYYLGDDIRENMVEYWDLTGFYPDRTERLCRTGG
;
A
#
# COMPACT_ATOMS: atom_id res chain seq x y z
N MET A 1 -7.37 14.53 5.78
CA MET A 1 -8.09 14.45 7.08
C MET A 1 -7.03 14.37 8.17
N GLY A 2 -7.28 14.93 9.36
CA GLY A 2 -6.26 15.25 10.37
C GLY A 2 -5.43 14.08 10.92
N LEU A 3 -4.15 14.39 11.16
CA LEU A 3 -3.06 13.61 11.75
C LEU A 3 -3.31 13.19 13.21
N SER A 4 -4.05 12.10 13.41
CA SER A 4 -3.92 11.29 14.63
C SER A 4 -4.34 9.86 14.32
N CYS A 5 -3.39 9.05 13.84
CA CYS A 5 -3.56 7.61 13.76
C CYS A 5 -3.44 7.08 15.19
N SER A 6 -4.55 7.04 15.94
CA SER A 6 -4.63 6.13 17.06
C SER A 6 -4.92 4.76 16.45
N CYS A 7 -3.90 3.89 16.46
CA CYS A 7 -4.06 2.49 16.07
C CYS A 7 -4.83 1.76 17.17
N ASP A 8 -6.04 2.23 17.51
CA ASP A 8 -6.98 1.53 18.36
C ASP A 8 -7.52 0.37 17.53
N PHE A 9 -6.85 -0.78 17.65
CA PHE A 9 -7.17 -2.00 16.92
C PHE A 9 -8.38 -2.65 17.59
N ASP A 10 -9.57 -2.08 17.34
CA ASP A 10 -10.86 -2.61 17.78
C ASP A 10 -11.19 -3.90 17.02
N GLY A 11 -10.46 -5.00 17.26
CA GLY A 11 -10.82 -6.39 16.93
C GLY A 11 -11.05 -6.80 15.45
N ASP A 12 -11.27 -5.84 14.54
CA ASP A 12 -11.68 -5.99 13.14
C ASP A 12 -10.60 -5.47 12.18
N GLY A 13 -9.38 -5.31 12.67
CA GLY A 13 -8.26 -4.91 11.84
C GLY A 13 -7.69 -6.08 11.04
N TRP A 14 -7.28 -5.79 9.82
CA TRP A 14 -6.49 -6.71 9.00
C TRP A 14 -5.04 -6.21 8.98
N TRP A 15 -4.08 -7.13 8.85
CA TRP A 15 -2.67 -6.82 8.64
C TRP A 15 -2.20 -7.46 7.34
N TYR A 16 -1.08 -6.96 6.82
CA TYR A 16 -0.38 -7.60 5.71
C TYR A 16 0.99 -8.07 6.19
N SER A 17 1.48 -9.15 5.59
CA SER A 17 2.77 -9.70 5.95
C SER A 17 3.88 -9.02 5.16
N TYR A 18 4.92 -8.54 5.86
CA TYR A 18 6.19 -8.15 5.25
C TYR A 18 7.09 -9.37 4.91
N SER A 19 6.58 -10.59 5.10
CA SER A 19 7.35 -11.84 4.96
C SER A 19 7.85 -12.10 3.53
N SER A 20 7.19 -11.51 2.53
CA SER A 20 7.63 -11.54 1.14
C SER A 20 8.35 -10.22 0.90
N LYS A 21 9.67 -10.26 0.64
CA LYS A 21 10.41 -9.08 0.16
C LYS A 21 9.53 -8.33 -0.85
N LEU A 22 9.29 -7.04 -0.59
CA LEU A 22 8.43 -6.15 -1.37
C LEU A 22 9.10 -5.85 -2.73
N ASP A 23 9.30 -6.91 -3.51
CA ASP A 23 9.93 -6.88 -4.82
C ASP A 23 8.82 -6.84 -5.89
N PHE A 24 9.03 -6.03 -6.92
CA PHE A 24 8.16 -6.05 -8.09
C PHE A 24 8.26 -7.40 -8.79
N LYS A 25 7.10 -8.04 -8.97
CA LYS A 25 6.98 -9.30 -9.71
C LYS A 25 5.99 -9.12 -10.85
N PRO A 26 6.20 -9.80 -11.99
CA PRO A 26 5.21 -9.80 -13.05
C PRO A 26 3.93 -10.48 -12.57
N PHE A 27 2.77 -9.90 -12.84
CA PHE A 27 1.48 -10.44 -12.45
C PHE A 27 1.18 -11.73 -13.23
N GLN A 28 1.17 -12.87 -12.54
CA GLN A 28 0.93 -14.21 -13.14
C GLN A 28 -0.50 -14.73 -12.92
N GLY A 29 -1.43 -13.87 -12.51
CA GLY A 29 -2.80 -14.30 -12.23
C GLY A 29 -3.61 -14.68 -13.48
N LYS A 30 -4.65 -15.50 -13.27
CA LYS A 30 -5.55 -15.97 -14.34
C LYS A 30 -6.39 -14.86 -14.98
N TYR A 31 -6.71 -13.82 -14.22
CA TYR A 31 -7.54 -12.69 -14.65
C TYR A 31 -6.91 -11.39 -14.21
N ARG A 32 -7.11 -10.33 -15.00
CA ARG A 32 -6.72 -8.96 -14.65
C ARG A 32 -7.23 -8.59 -13.26
N LYS A 33 -6.40 -7.89 -12.48
CA LYS A 33 -6.74 -7.39 -11.15
C LYS A 33 -6.80 -5.88 -11.14
N ARG A 34 -7.44 -5.30 -10.13
CA ARG A 34 -7.42 -3.86 -9.91
C ARG A 34 -6.39 -3.52 -8.86
N CYS A 35 -5.65 -2.45 -9.09
CA CYS A 35 -4.78 -1.85 -8.09
C CYS A 35 -5.61 -1.45 -6.87
N CYS A 36 -5.14 -1.77 -5.66
CA CYS A 36 -5.86 -1.42 -4.44
C CYS A 36 -5.98 0.11 -4.25
N SER A 37 -4.95 0.87 -4.57
CA SER A 37 -4.96 2.34 -4.45
C SER A 37 -5.70 2.98 -5.63
N CYS A 38 -5.11 3.02 -6.82
CA CYS A 38 -5.64 3.80 -7.95
C CYS A 38 -6.82 3.15 -8.70
N LYS A 39 -7.21 1.92 -8.34
CA LYS A 39 -8.24 1.10 -9.00
C LYS A 39 -8.01 0.83 -10.50
N GLN A 40 -6.85 1.17 -11.06
CA GLN A 40 -6.48 0.83 -12.44
C GLN A 40 -6.36 -0.68 -12.62
N LEU A 41 -6.64 -1.15 -13.83
CA LEU A 41 -6.52 -2.56 -14.19
C LEU A 41 -5.04 -2.91 -14.44
N ILE A 42 -4.59 -3.99 -13.81
CA ILE A 42 -3.27 -4.59 -13.98
C ILE A 42 -3.42 -5.74 -14.97
N ASP A 43 -2.73 -5.62 -16.10
CA ASP A 43 -2.66 -6.66 -17.13
C ASP A 43 -1.74 -7.81 -16.71
N ILE A 44 -1.96 -8.97 -17.32
CA ILE A 44 -1.16 -10.17 -17.09
C ILE A 44 0.25 -9.93 -17.65
N GLY A 45 1.27 -10.14 -16.80
CA GLY A 45 2.68 -9.90 -17.12
C GLY A 45 3.20 -8.50 -16.76
N ASN A 46 2.33 -7.55 -16.40
CA ASN A 46 2.79 -6.24 -15.90
C ASN A 46 3.43 -6.38 -14.52
N LEU A 47 4.39 -5.50 -14.21
CA LEU A 47 4.99 -5.44 -12.89
C LEU A 47 3.97 -4.95 -11.86
N CYS A 48 3.83 -5.72 -10.78
CA CYS A 48 2.96 -5.42 -9.67
C CYS A 48 3.63 -5.79 -8.35
N LEU A 49 3.11 -5.19 -7.28
CA LEU A 49 3.51 -5.49 -5.92
C LEU A 49 2.34 -6.20 -5.23
N GLU A 50 2.61 -7.37 -4.65
CA GLU A 50 1.62 -8.27 -4.05
C GLU A 50 1.70 -8.21 -2.52
N PHE A 51 0.53 -8.18 -1.89
CA PHE A 51 0.38 -8.13 -0.45
C PHE A 51 -0.51 -9.25 0.04
N ASP A 52 0.10 -10.18 0.77
CA ASP A 52 -0.58 -11.22 1.52
C ASP A 52 -1.28 -10.58 2.73
N ARG A 53 -2.60 -10.75 2.84
CA ARG A 53 -3.42 -10.12 3.88
C ARG A 53 -3.99 -11.16 4.83
N TYR A 54 -4.06 -10.80 6.11
CA TYR A 54 -4.55 -11.64 7.19
C TYR A 54 -5.48 -10.85 8.10
N ARG A 55 -6.37 -11.56 8.79
CA ARG A 55 -7.19 -11.02 9.87
C ARG A 55 -7.33 -12.04 10.98
N SER A 56 -7.77 -11.57 12.14
CA SER A 56 -8.21 -12.44 13.21
C SER A 56 -9.48 -13.21 12.83
N PRO A 57 -9.63 -14.46 13.29
CA PRO A 57 -10.86 -15.22 13.11
C PRO A 57 -12.03 -14.50 13.79
N LEU A 58 -13.18 -14.43 13.10
CA LEU A 58 -14.40 -13.78 13.62
C LEU A 58 -15.35 -14.80 14.27
N SER A 59 -15.05 -16.09 14.18
CA SER A 59 -15.91 -17.18 14.66
C SER A 59 -15.08 -18.39 15.05
N ASP A 60 -15.57 -19.17 16.02
CA ASP A 60 -14.92 -20.41 16.48
C ASP A 60 -14.71 -21.42 15.35
N ILE A 61 -15.54 -21.36 14.31
CA ILE A 61 -15.41 -22.21 13.12
C ILE A 61 -14.18 -21.82 12.29
N GLU A 62 -13.95 -20.52 12.12
CA GLU A 62 -12.79 -20.01 11.39
C GLU A 62 -11.50 -20.30 12.16
N GLU A 63 -11.52 -20.11 13.48
CA GLU A 63 -10.40 -20.44 14.36
C GLU A 63 -10.04 -21.93 14.28
N ARG A 64 -11.04 -22.81 14.23
CA ARG A 64 -10.79 -24.26 14.11
C ARG A 64 -10.26 -24.69 12.73
N MET A 65 -10.51 -23.90 11.68
CA MET A 65 -10.13 -24.21 10.30
C MET A 65 -8.79 -23.59 9.88
N CYS A 66 -8.56 -22.32 10.25
CA CYS A 66 -7.37 -21.55 9.88
C CYS A 66 -6.41 -21.31 11.05
N GLY A 67 -6.81 -21.60 12.29
CA GLY A 67 -6.05 -21.23 13.48
C GLY A 67 -6.24 -19.76 13.85
N ASP A 68 -5.20 -19.13 14.37
CA ASP A 68 -5.22 -17.76 14.87
C ASP A 68 -5.22 -16.68 13.76
N GLU A 69 -4.91 -17.04 12.52
CA GLU A 69 -4.81 -16.10 11.39
C GLU A 69 -5.59 -16.60 10.19
N VAL A 70 -6.58 -15.83 9.74
CA VAL A 70 -7.37 -16.15 8.54
C VAL A 70 -6.79 -15.40 7.35
N PRO A 71 -6.34 -16.10 6.27
CA PRO A 71 -5.87 -15.44 5.07
C PRO A 71 -7.04 -14.76 4.33
N LEU A 72 -6.84 -13.52 3.87
CA LEU A 72 -7.75 -12.78 3.00
C LEU A 72 -7.26 -12.85 1.55
N ALA A 73 -8.11 -12.37 0.65
CA ALA A 73 -7.70 -12.11 -0.73
C ALA A 73 -6.56 -11.08 -0.77
N ASP A 74 -5.50 -11.47 -1.47
CA ASP A 74 -4.30 -10.67 -1.68
C ASP A 74 -4.63 -9.35 -2.38
N TRP A 75 -3.86 -8.34 -2.03
CA TRP A 75 -3.93 -7.03 -2.67
C TRP A 75 -2.77 -6.85 -3.64
N TYR A 76 -3.05 -6.12 -4.71
CA TYR A 76 -2.09 -5.81 -5.75
C TYR A 76 -1.97 -4.30 -5.90
N LEU A 77 -0.75 -3.79 -5.98
CA LEU A 77 -0.46 -2.44 -6.44
C LEU A 77 0.13 -2.51 -7.85
N CYS A 78 -0.28 -1.59 -8.72
CA CYS A 78 0.43 -1.39 -9.98
C CYS A 78 1.83 -0.80 -9.72
N GLU A 79 2.72 -0.92 -10.69
CA GLU A 79 4.09 -0.39 -10.64
C GLU A 79 4.16 1.03 -10.01
N ALA A 80 3.44 2.00 -10.59
CA ALA A 80 3.45 3.38 -10.10
C ALA A 80 2.98 3.53 -8.64
N CYS A 81 1.94 2.81 -8.21
CA CYS A 81 1.49 2.88 -6.82
C CYS A 81 2.43 2.12 -5.87
N GLY A 82 3.06 1.04 -6.36
CA GLY A 82 4.07 0.29 -5.63
C GLY A 82 5.33 1.11 -5.36
N GLU A 83 5.77 1.93 -6.34
CA GLU A 83 6.92 2.83 -6.14
C GLU A 83 6.63 3.89 -5.08
N ILE A 84 5.44 4.50 -5.11
CA ILE A 84 5.04 5.47 -4.09
C ILE A 84 4.96 4.80 -2.72
N PHE A 85 4.36 3.60 -2.66
CA PHE A 85 4.28 2.80 -1.44
C PHE A 85 5.67 2.55 -0.84
N LEU A 86 6.62 2.04 -1.62
CA LEU A 86 7.97 1.74 -1.15
C LEU A 86 8.71 2.99 -0.66
N ASN A 87 8.51 4.14 -1.31
CA ASN A 87 9.10 5.39 -0.87
C ASN A 87 8.49 5.89 0.44
N LEU A 88 7.17 5.86 0.58
CA LEU A 88 6.49 6.26 1.82
C LEU A 88 6.85 5.32 2.98
N ASP A 89 6.93 4.01 2.71
CA ASP A 89 7.37 2.99 3.67
C ASP A 89 8.82 3.22 4.12
N ALA A 90 9.73 3.49 3.18
CA ALA A 90 11.14 3.78 3.49
C ALA A 90 11.34 5.03 4.35
N ILE A 91 10.44 6.01 4.24
CA ILE A 91 10.45 7.25 5.04
C ILE A 91 9.76 7.01 6.41
N GLY A 92 9.02 5.92 6.56
CA GLY A 92 8.22 5.64 7.77
C GLY A 92 6.97 6.50 7.86
N TYR A 93 6.42 6.95 6.72
CA TYR A 93 5.15 7.67 6.70
C TYR A 93 4.01 6.70 7.08
N CYS A 94 3.08 7.16 7.91
CA CYS A 94 1.93 6.35 8.29
C CYS A 94 0.85 6.47 7.19
N TYR A 95 0.44 5.34 6.63
CA TYR A 95 -0.59 5.28 5.60
C TYR A 95 -1.45 4.02 5.76
N TYR A 96 -2.66 4.07 5.20
CA TYR A 96 -3.53 2.90 5.08
C TYR A 96 -3.51 2.40 3.63
N LEU A 97 -3.09 1.15 3.43
CA LEU A 97 -2.92 0.54 2.09
C LEU A 97 -4.24 0.46 1.28
N GLY A 98 -5.39 0.55 1.97
CA GLY A 98 -6.71 0.56 1.34
C GLY A 98 -7.11 1.91 0.74
N ASP A 99 -6.42 2.99 1.11
CA ASP A 99 -6.64 4.33 0.59
C ASP A 99 -5.84 4.60 -0.69
N ASP A 100 -6.13 5.72 -1.34
CA ASP A 100 -5.34 6.14 -2.48
C ASP A 100 -3.96 6.67 -2.02
N ILE A 101 -2.95 5.81 -2.13
CA ILE A 101 -1.55 6.11 -1.82
C ILE A 101 -1.02 7.38 -2.54
N ARG A 102 -1.60 7.76 -3.67
CA ARG A 102 -1.23 9.00 -4.38
C ARG A 102 -1.66 10.24 -3.60
N GLU A 103 -2.80 10.18 -2.92
CA GLU A 103 -3.26 11.26 -2.04
C GLU A 103 -2.36 11.35 -0.80
N ASN A 104 -1.97 10.21 -0.22
CA ASN A 104 -1.02 10.16 0.89
C ASN A 104 0.34 10.79 0.52
N MET A 105 0.81 10.59 -0.71
CA MET A 105 2.01 11.25 -1.21
C MET A 105 1.86 12.78 -1.30
N VAL A 106 0.70 13.25 -1.78
CA VAL A 106 0.41 14.70 -1.85
C VAL A 106 0.31 15.31 -0.45
N GLU A 107 -0.32 14.60 0.50
CA GLU A 107 -0.36 15.04 1.90
C GLU A 107 1.05 15.11 2.49
N TYR A 108 1.89 14.09 2.26
CA TYR A 108 3.28 14.11 2.69
C TYR A 108 4.07 15.30 2.13
N TRP A 109 3.87 15.63 0.84
CA TRP A 109 4.48 16.80 0.20
C TRP A 109 4.05 18.11 0.83
N ASP A 110 2.76 18.25 1.16
CA ASP A 110 2.23 19.43 1.82
C ASP A 110 2.81 19.61 3.22
N LEU A 111 2.91 18.52 3.98
CA LEU A 111 3.46 18.51 5.34
C LEU A 111 4.96 18.82 5.39
N THR A 112 5.73 18.30 4.44
CA THR A 112 7.19 18.48 4.40
C THR A 112 7.62 19.71 3.60
N GLY A 113 6.72 20.33 2.84
CA GLY A 113 7.04 21.39 1.89
C GLY A 113 7.84 20.90 0.67
N PHE A 114 7.94 19.59 0.47
CA PHE A 114 8.63 18.97 -0.66
C PHE A 114 7.70 18.99 -1.89
N TYR A 115 7.91 19.94 -2.81
CA TYR A 115 7.17 19.98 -4.07
C TYR A 115 8.13 19.72 -5.24
N PRO A 116 8.01 18.57 -5.96
CA PRO A 116 8.93 18.22 -7.03
C PRO A 116 8.95 19.26 -8.18
N ASP A 117 7.82 19.93 -8.43
CA ASP A 117 7.69 20.99 -9.43
C ASP A 117 8.45 22.29 -9.07
N ARG A 118 8.76 22.54 -7.78
CA ARG A 118 9.54 23.71 -7.34
C ARG A 118 11.03 23.47 -7.35
N THR A 119 11.48 22.23 -7.24
CA THR A 119 12.91 21.88 -7.25
C THR A 119 13.58 22.16 -8.60
N GLU A 120 12.87 22.01 -9.73
CA GLU A 120 13.42 22.39 -11.04
C GLU A 120 13.65 23.90 -11.21
N ARG A 121 12.91 24.75 -10.47
CA ARG A 121 13.13 26.20 -10.49
C ARG A 121 14.33 26.62 -9.63
N LEU A 122 14.56 25.95 -8.50
CA LEU A 122 15.68 26.27 -7.60
C LEU A 122 17.04 25.84 -8.18
N CYS A 123 17.09 24.74 -8.94
CA CYS A 123 18.32 24.32 -9.63
C CYS A 123 18.68 25.18 -10.85
N ARG A 124 17.75 25.99 -11.38
CA ARG A 124 18.01 26.90 -12.53
C ARG A 124 18.47 28.30 -12.11
N THR A 125 18.40 28.64 -10.82
CA THR A 125 18.77 29.98 -10.33
C THR A 125 20.10 30.02 -9.55
N GLY A 126 20.81 28.90 -9.45
CA GLY A 126 22.19 28.85 -8.95
C GLY A 126 23.21 29.01 -10.08
N GLY A 127 23.29 30.22 -10.64
CA GLY A 127 24.37 30.65 -11.55
C GLY A 127 25.34 31.58 -10.84
#